data_AF-A0A2D6TYR4-F1
#
_entry.id   AF-A0A2D6TYR4-F1
#
_cell.length_a   1.000
_cell.length_b   1.000
_cell.length_c   1.000
_cell.angle_alpha   90.00
_cell.angle_beta   90.00
_cell.angle_gamma   90.00
#
_symmetry.space_group_name_H-M   'P 1'
#
loop_
_entity.id
_entity.type
_entity.pdbx_description
1 polymer ?
#
loop_
_entity_poly.entity_id
_entity_poly.type
_entity_poly.pdbx_seq_one_letter_code
_entity_poly.pdbx_strand_id
1 'polypeptide(L)'
;MNNQTYEIHYDEEGDFLEVFFGEPSKCYTEEPEQGVLIRKDQETDKIKSIGIIAFSKRIQILRKILNQINMNLPLEISLPE
;
A
#
# COMPACT_ATOMS: atom_id res chain seq x y z
N MET A 1 -24.53 2.12 6.21
CA MET A 1 -23.17 2.35 6.76
C MET A 1 -22.27 1.33 6.11
N ASN A 2 -21.52 1.73 5.07
CA ASN A 2 -20.54 0.83 4.46
C ASN A 2 -19.39 0.69 5.45
N ASN A 3 -19.24 -0.49 6.04
CA ASN A 3 -18.07 -0.83 6.88
C ASN A 3 -16.87 -1.10 5.96
N GLN A 4 -16.35 -0.07 5.30
CA GLN A 4 -15.05 -0.19 4.64
C GLN A 4 -13.98 -0.24 5.73
N THR A 5 -13.38 -1.43 5.90
CA THR A 5 -12.28 -1.65 6.86
C THR A 5 -10.98 -0.98 6.41
N TYR A 6 -10.90 -0.60 5.14
CA TYR A 6 -9.75 0.07 4.54
C TYR A 6 -10.17 0.82 3.26
N GLU A 7 -9.36 1.78 2.86
CA GLU A 7 -9.46 2.50 1.58
C GLU A 7 -8.11 2.39 0.86
N ILE A 8 -8.12 2.23 -0.47
CA ILE A 8 -6.90 2.13 -1.27
C ILE A 8 -6.86 3.29 -2.24
N HIS A 9 -5.75 4.03 -2.25
CA HIS A 9 -5.50 5.14 -3.16
C HIS A 9 -4.21 4.90 -3.91
N TYR A 10 -4.23 5.02 -5.24
CA TYR A 10 -3.03 4.98 -6.06
C TYR A 10 -2.87 6.30 -6.81
N ASP A 11 -1.76 6.98 -6.54
CA ASP A 11 -1.31 8.16 -7.27
C ASP A 11 -0.38 7.72 -8.42
N GLU A 12 -0.89 7.80 -9.64
CA GLU A 12 -0.16 7.43 -10.85
C GLU A 12 1.01 8.37 -11.15
N GLU A 13 0.88 9.67 -10.85
CA GLU A 13 1.92 10.67 -11.12
C GLU A 13 3.10 10.51 -10.15
N GLY A 14 2.79 10.25 -8.87
CA GLY A 14 3.77 9.99 -7.83
C GLY A 14 4.32 8.56 -7.78
N ASP A 15 3.75 7.62 -8.55
CA ASP A 15 3.98 6.17 -8.42
C ASP A 15 3.91 5.71 -6.95
N PHE A 16 2.80 6.07 -6.29
CA PHE A 16 2.60 5.91 -4.86
C PHE A 16 1.26 5.24 -4.55
N LEU A 17 1.31 4.10 -3.85
CA LEU A 17 0.14 3.40 -3.34
C LEU A 17 -0.01 3.68 -1.85
N GLU A 18 -1.17 4.10 -1.38
CA GLU A 18 -1.48 4.19 0.05
C GLU A 18 -2.75 3.41 0.38
N VAL A 19 -2.70 2.63 1.46
CA VAL A 19 -3.85 1.92 2.04
C VAL A 19 -4.15 2.53 3.40
N PHE A 20 -5.34 3.09 3.58
CA PHE A 20 -5.81 3.69 4.83
C PHE A 20 -6.64 2.69 5.63
N PHE A 21 -6.60 2.81 6.96
CA PHE A 21 -7.34 1.94 7.89
C PHE A 21 -8.11 2.77 8.92
N GLY A 22 -9.44 2.64 8.90
CA GLY A 22 -10.34 3.33 9.81
C GLY A 22 -10.27 4.86 9.70
N GLU A 23 -10.62 5.54 10.80
CA GLU A 23 -10.75 7.00 10.80
C GLU A 23 -9.41 7.75 10.82
N PRO A 24 -9.30 8.90 10.13
CA PRO A 24 -8.15 9.79 10.19
C PRO A 24 -7.82 10.23 11.62
N SER A 25 -6.53 10.34 11.93
CA SER A 25 -6.05 10.87 13.21
C SER A 25 -4.68 11.52 13.08
N LYS A 26 -4.17 12.07 14.19
CA LYS A 26 -2.81 12.59 14.22
C LYS A 26 -1.83 11.42 14.22
N CYS A 27 -0.96 11.40 13.22
CA CYS A 27 -0.02 10.31 13.01
C CYS A 27 1.42 10.79 13.00
N TYR A 28 2.32 9.85 13.26
CA TYR A 28 3.73 9.94 12.88
C TYR A 28 4.04 8.87 11.82
N THR A 29 5.10 9.08 11.05
CA THR A 29 5.49 8.18 9.96
C THR A 29 6.80 7.48 10.31
N GLU A 30 6.84 6.18 10.09
CA GLU A 30 8.05 5.36 10.12
C GLU A 30 8.32 4.78 8.73
N GLU A 31 9.60 4.57 8.41
CA GLU A 31 10.04 3.89 7.18
C GLU A 31 10.88 2.66 7.56
N PRO A 32 10.24 1.52 7.91
CA PRO A 32 10.97 0.32 8.34
C PRO A 32 11.81 -0.30 7.21
N GLU A 33 11.42 -0.06 5.96
CA GLU A 33 12.15 -0.46 4.77
C GLU A 33 12.09 0.70 3.76
N GLN A 34 13.15 0.88 2.97
CA GLN A 34 13.21 1.91 1.94
C GLN A 34 11.96 1.85 1.02
N GLY A 35 11.22 2.95 0.98
CA GLY A 35 10.01 3.15 0.20
C GLY A 35 8.76 2.46 0.75
N VAL A 36 8.79 1.98 1.99
CA VAL A 36 7.61 1.49 2.75
C VAL A 36 7.35 2.45 3.90
N LEU A 37 6.26 3.21 3.81
CA LEU A 37 5.86 4.18 4.82
C LEU A 37 4.75 3.58 5.69
N ILE A 38 4.89 3.65 7.01
CA ILE A 38 3.84 3.26 7.95
C ILE A 38 3.44 4.48 8.76
N ARG A 39 2.17 4.90 8.66
CA ARG A 39 1.62 5.96 9.50
C ARG A 39 0.92 5.33 10.69
N LYS A 40 1.32 5.71 11.90
CA LYS A 40 0.72 5.24 13.15
C LYS A 40 0.14 6.39 13.94
N ASP A 41 -0.98 6.12 14.59
CA ASP A 41 -1.63 7.05 15.52
C ASP A 41 -0.69 7.39 16.69
N GLN A 42 -0.54 8.67 17.00
CA GLN A 42 0.42 9.15 18.00
C GLN A 42 0.12 8.68 19.43
N GLU A 43 -1.13 8.40 19.76
CA GLU A 43 -1.56 8.07 21.12
C GLU A 43 -1.70 6.55 21.34
N THR A 44 -2.19 5.85 20.31
CA THR A 44 -2.58 4.44 20.41
C THR A 44 -1.62 3.48 19.72
N ASP A 45 -0.66 4.00 18.95
CA ASP A 45 0.29 3.24 18.13
C ASP A 45 -0.37 2.34 17.05
N LYS A 46 -1.68 2.53 16.82
CA LYS A 46 -2.41 1.78 15.79
C LYS A 46 -1.98 2.25 14.40
N ILE A 47 -1.76 1.30 13.50
CA ILE A 47 -1.49 1.60 12.08
C ILE A 47 -2.73 2.25 11.46
N LYS A 48 -2.50 3.37 10.79
CA LYS A 48 -3.51 4.19 10.11
C LYS A 48 -3.36 4.21 8.61
N SER A 49 -2.14 4.08 8.10
CA SER A 49 -1.93 3.76 6.69
C SER A 49 -0.60 3.08 6.42
N ILE A 50 -0.53 2.41 5.27
CA ILE A 50 0.70 1.87 4.69
C ILE A 50 0.85 2.46 3.28
N GLY A 51 1.96 3.15 3.06
CA GLY A 51 2.34 3.75 1.78
C GLY A 51 3.49 3.00 1.12
N ILE A 52 3.45 2.80 -0.19
CA ILE A 52 4.50 2.16 -0.98
C ILE A 52 4.92 3.11 -2.11
N ILE A 53 6.17 3.54 -2.06
CA ILE A 53 6.80 4.37 -3.10
C ILE A 53 7.35 3.47 -4.21
N ALA A 54 7.27 3.98 -5.45
CA ALA A 54 7.67 3.29 -6.67
C ALA A 54 6.94 1.95 -6.85
N PHE A 55 5.63 1.94 -6.53
CA PHE A 55 4.82 0.73 -6.48
C PHE A 55 4.83 -0.01 -7.82
N SER A 56 4.60 0.71 -8.93
CA SER A 56 4.60 0.16 -10.27
C SER A 56 5.91 -0.54 -10.61
N LYS A 57 7.05 0.05 -10.22
CA LYS A 57 8.39 -0.52 -10.45
C LYS A 57 8.59 -1.80 -9.66
N ARG A 58 8.13 -1.85 -8.41
CA ARG A 58 8.17 -3.06 -7.57
C ARG A 58 7.36 -4.20 -8.20
N ILE A 59 6.15 -3.89 -8.69
CA ILE A 59 5.31 -4.86 -9.39
C ILE A 59 5.97 -5.36 -10.68
N GLN A 60 6.60 -4.50 -11.46
CA GLN A 60 7.33 -4.90 -12.67
C GLN A 60 8.51 -5.82 -12.38
N ILE A 61 9.28 -5.54 -11.31
CA ILE A 61 10.39 -6.40 -10.88
C ILE A 61 9.86 -7.77 -10.44
N LEU A 62 8.82 -7.80 -9.62
CA LEU A 62 8.17 -9.03 -9.18
C LEU A 62 7.71 -9.87 -10.39
N ARG A 63 7.02 -9.25 -11.35
CA ARG A 63 6.58 -9.92 -12.59
C ARG A 63 7.76 -10.53 -13.36
N LYS A 64 8.87 -9.80 -13.49
CA LYS A 64 10.09 -10.32 -14.17
C LYS A 64 10.66 -11.55 -13.46
N ILE A 65 10.73 -11.53 -12.13
CA ILE A 65 11.25 -12.65 -11.33
C ILE A 65 10.33 -13.87 -11.44
N LEU A 66 9.01 -13.66 -11.31
CA LEU A 66 8.03 -14.74 -11.41
C LEU A 66 8.08 -15.43 -12.78
N ASN A 67 8.22 -14.66 -13.86
CA ASN A 67 8.41 -15.19 -15.21
C ASN A 67 9.66 -16.07 -15.33
N GLN A 68 10.76 -15.74 -14.65
CA GLN A 68 12.00 -16.54 -14.69
C GLN A 68 11.85 -17.92 -14.03
N ILE A 69 10.95 -18.04 -13.06
CA ILE A 69 10.64 -19.31 -12.36
C ILE A 69 9.37 -19.98 -12.90
N ASN A 70 8.88 -19.54 -14.07
CA ASN A 70 7.70 -20.08 -14.74
C ASN A 70 6.42 -20.05 -13.87
N MET A 71 6.29 -19.03 -13.02
CA MET A 71 5.11 -18.77 -12.21
C MET A 71 4.40 -17.51 -12.69
N ASN A 72 3.07 -17.54 -12.68
CA ASN A 72 2.23 -16.37 -12.90
C ASN A 72 1.41 -16.09 -11.63
N LEU A 73 1.56 -14.90 -11.06
CA LEU A 73 0.67 -14.43 -9.99
C LEU A 73 -0.53 -13.72 -10.63
N PRO A 74 -1.78 -14.08 -10.31
CA PRO A 74 -2.94 -13.31 -10.73
C PRO A 74 -2.93 -11.97 -9.99
N LEU A 75 -2.33 -10.95 -10.61
CA LEU A 75 -2.25 -9.57 -10.11
C LEU A 75 -3.46 -8.73 -10.58
N GLU A 76 -4.63 -9.35 -10.73
CA GLU A 76 -5.88 -8.60 -10.92
C GLU A 76 -6.42 -8.22 -9.54
N ILE A 77 -6.14 -6.98 -9.13
CA ILE A 77 -6.75 -6.37 -7.96
C ILE A 77 -7.97 -5.60 -8.47
N SER A 78 -9.16 -6.15 -8.29
CA SER A 78 -10.40 -5.39 -8.47
C SER A 78 -10.65 -4.55 -7.22
N LEU A 79 -10.75 -3.23 -7.39
CA LEU A 79 -11.24 -2.35 -6.34
C LEU A 79 -12.79 -2.40 -6.37
N PRO A 80 -13.47 -2.64 -5.24
CA PRO A 80 -14.92 -2.51 -5.19
C PRO A 80 -15.33 -1.05 -5.40
N GLU A 81 -16.28 -0.82 -6.30
CA GLU A 81 -16.96 0.48 -6.54
C GLU A 81 -17.72 0.99 -5.31
#